data_AF-A0A2S8GFJ9-F1
#
_entry.id   AF-A0A2S8GFJ9-F1
#
_cell.length_a   1.000
_cell.length_b   1.000
_cell.length_c   1.000
_cell.angle_alpha   90.00
_cell.angle_beta   90.00
_cell.angle_gamma   90.00
#
_symmetry.space_group_name_H-M   'P 1'
#
loop_
_entity.id
_entity.type
_entity.pdbx_description
1 polymer ?
#
loop_
_entity_poly.entity_id
_entity_poly.type
_entity_poly.pdbx_seq_one_letter_code
_entity_poly.pdbx_strand_id
1 'polypeptide(L)'
;MQSARQQIAQLSHEDLSGGRPIRNREMADACLSGIWLLYNFLDESHEISQNLPSISGSYWHGIMHRREPDYGNAKYWFRRVGRHPIMLDLAAEAAEIASGGTLDAATRFLASGTDWDPMAMVDGCEAVARGRTKNKDILIRTAAAEWRLLFDYCLQEALGT
;
A
#
# COMPACT_ATOMS: atom_id res chain seq x y z
N MET A 1 -1.98 -4.33 -21.69
CA MET A 1 -1.67 -3.12 -20.89
C MET A 1 -2.52 -1.92 -21.31
N GLN A 2 -2.60 -1.57 -22.61
CA GLN A 2 -3.42 -0.43 -23.07
C GLN A 2 -4.93 -0.59 -22.76
N SER A 3 -5.47 -1.81 -22.85
CA SER A 3 -6.87 -2.11 -22.48
C SER A 3 -7.16 -1.90 -20.99
N ALA A 4 -6.24 -2.31 -20.11
CA ALA A 4 -6.41 -2.16 -18.66
C ALA A 4 -6.39 -0.68 -18.26
N ARG A 5 -5.47 0.12 -18.81
CA ARG A 5 -5.44 1.58 -18.56
C ARG A 5 -6.77 2.23 -18.97
N GLN A 6 -7.31 1.87 -20.13
CA GLN A 6 -8.60 2.40 -20.60
C GLN A 6 -9.77 1.97 -19.71
N GLN A 7 -9.80 0.72 -19.25
CA GLN A 7 -10.83 0.22 -18.34
C GLN A 7 -10.78 0.93 -16.99
N ILE A 8 -9.60 1.10 -16.41
CA ILE A 8 -9.44 1.78 -15.12
C ILE A 8 -9.78 3.28 -15.26
N ALA A 9 -9.42 3.93 -16.37
CA ALA A 9 -9.78 5.32 -16.64
C ALA A 9 -11.29 5.56 -16.73
N GLN A 10 -12.08 4.51 -16.97
CA GLN A 10 -13.54 4.58 -17.00
C GLN A 10 -14.19 4.26 -15.64
N LEU A 11 -13.41 3.79 -14.66
CA LEU A 11 -13.95 3.50 -13.33
C LEU A 11 -14.41 4.80 -12.66
N SER A 12 -15.62 4.75 -12.16
CA SER A 12 -16.22 5.79 -11.34
C SER A 12 -16.32 5.35 -9.88
N HIS A 13 -16.67 6.30 -9.02
CA HIS A 13 -17.03 6.02 -7.63
C HIS A 13 -18.20 5.02 -7.48
N GLU A 14 -19.09 4.93 -8.47
CA GLU A 14 -20.23 4.02 -8.49
C GLU A 14 -19.80 2.57 -8.81
N ASP A 15 -18.83 2.41 -9.71
CA ASP A 15 -18.27 1.10 -10.06
C ASP A 15 -17.53 0.48 -8.88
N LEU A 16 -16.84 1.30 -8.07
CA LEU A 16 -16.18 0.87 -6.83
C LEU A 16 -17.15 0.33 -5.79
N SER A 17 -18.32 0.94 -5.67
CA SER A 17 -19.27 0.65 -4.59
C SER A 17 -20.26 -0.46 -4.93
N GLY A 18 -20.32 -0.88 -6.20
CA GLY A 18 -21.33 -1.79 -6.72
C GLY A 18 -22.73 -1.16 -6.69
N GLY A 19 -22.84 0.15 -6.95
CA GLY A 19 -24.11 0.90 -6.89
C GLY A 19 -24.52 1.35 -5.48
N ARG A 20 -23.69 1.12 -4.45
CA ARG A 20 -23.95 1.66 -3.10
C ARG A 20 -23.57 3.15 -3.03
N PRO A 21 -24.26 3.97 -2.21
CA PRO A 21 -23.87 5.36 -2.04
C PRO A 21 -22.47 5.50 -1.41
N ILE A 22 -21.61 6.31 -2.03
CA ILE A 22 -20.34 6.74 -1.42
C ILE A 22 -20.61 7.79 -0.36
N ARG A 23 -20.13 7.54 0.85
CA ARG A 23 -20.23 8.41 2.03
C ARG A 23 -18.97 9.26 2.23
N ASN A 24 -17.82 8.73 1.84
CA ASN A 24 -16.54 9.44 1.90
C ASN A 24 -15.83 9.38 0.54
N ARG A 25 -15.86 10.49 -0.20
CA ARG A 25 -15.25 10.58 -1.53
C ARG A 25 -13.73 10.49 -1.49
N GLU A 26 -13.08 11.03 -0.47
CA GLU A 26 -11.62 10.96 -0.33
C GLU A 26 -11.15 9.51 -0.23
N MET A 27 -11.89 8.67 0.49
CA MET A 27 -11.59 7.25 0.63
C MET A 27 -11.91 6.46 -0.65
N ALA A 28 -12.93 6.87 -1.41
CA ALA A 28 -13.17 6.33 -2.75
C ALA A 28 -12.02 6.67 -3.71
N ASP A 29 -11.49 7.89 -3.66
CA ASP A 29 -10.31 8.29 -4.43
C ASP A 29 -9.06 7.52 -3.98
N ALA A 30 -8.90 7.26 -2.68
CA ALA A 30 -7.83 6.41 -2.17
C ALA A 30 -7.90 4.98 -2.77
N CYS A 31 -9.10 4.40 -2.92
CA CYS A 31 -9.28 3.13 -3.63
C CYS A 31 -8.86 3.21 -5.10
N LEU A 32 -9.22 4.28 -5.82
CA LEU A 32 -8.80 4.48 -7.21
C LEU A 32 -7.27 4.57 -7.34
N SER A 33 -6.61 5.30 -6.43
CA SER A 33 -5.14 5.33 -6.36
C SER A 33 -4.55 3.92 -6.21
N GLY A 34 -5.11 3.12 -5.30
CA GLY A 34 -4.71 1.73 -5.10
C GLY A 34 -4.87 0.88 -6.37
N ILE A 35 -5.96 1.03 -7.12
CA ILE A 35 -6.20 0.28 -8.37
C ILE A 35 -5.17 0.65 -9.45
N TRP A 36 -4.90 1.95 -9.66
CA TRP A 36 -3.85 2.38 -10.59
C TRP A 36 -2.50 1.78 -10.24
N LEU A 37 -2.14 1.83 -8.96
CA LEU A 37 -0.91 1.27 -8.42
C LEU A 37 -0.80 -0.25 -8.64
N LEU A 38 -1.91 -1.00 -8.46
CA LEU A 38 -1.96 -2.45 -8.65
C LEU A 38 -1.56 -2.85 -10.08
N TYR A 39 -1.95 -2.05 -11.07
CA TYR A 39 -1.62 -2.26 -12.48
C TYR A 39 -0.32 -1.58 -12.93
N ASN A 40 0.48 -1.09 -11.98
CA ASN A 40 1.76 -0.43 -12.21
C ASN A 40 1.66 0.89 -13.01
N PHE A 41 0.52 1.56 -12.93
CA PHE A 41 0.28 2.89 -13.48
C PHE A 41 0.58 3.93 -12.38
N LEU A 42 1.88 4.18 -12.18
CA LEU A 42 2.37 4.98 -11.04
C LEU A 42 2.00 6.45 -11.17
N ASP A 43 2.04 7.03 -12.38
CA ASP A 43 1.67 8.43 -12.62
C ASP A 43 0.23 8.72 -12.18
N GLU A 44 -0.73 7.87 -12.57
CA GLU A 44 -2.14 8.04 -12.19
C GLU A 44 -2.38 7.81 -10.69
N SER A 45 -1.69 6.85 -10.08
CA SER A 45 -1.74 6.66 -8.63
C SER A 45 -1.16 7.86 -7.89
N HIS A 46 -0.05 8.41 -8.38
CA HIS A 46 0.58 9.60 -7.83
C HIS A 46 -0.33 10.82 -7.96
N GLU A 47 -0.94 11.02 -9.14
CA GLU A 47 -1.86 12.14 -9.41
C GLU A 47 -3.00 12.20 -8.39
N ILE A 48 -3.55 11.05 -8.01
CA ILE A 48 -4.59 10.98 -7.00
C ILE A 48 -4.00 11.14 -5.59
N SER A 49 -3.04 10.29 -5.22
CA SER A 49 -2.54 10.23 -3.83
C SER A 49 -1.87 11.51 -3.34
N GLN A 50 -1.26 12.31 -4.22
CA GLN A 50 -0.69 13.62 -3.84
C GLN A 50 -1.74 14.63 -3.36
N ASN A 51 -2.98 14.47 -3.81
CA ASN A 51 -4.10 15.38 -3.51
C ASN A 51 -4.94 14.93 -2.31
N LEU A 52 -4.61 13.79 -1.69
CA LEU A 52 -5.34 13.23 -0.54
C LEU A 52 -4.67 13.65 0.78
N PRO A 53 -5.28 14.54 1.59
CA PRO A 53 -4.65 15.06 2.81
C PRO A 53 -4.67 14.07 3.99
N SER A 54 -5.48 13.02 3.95
CA SER A 54 -5.57 12.04 5.03
C SER A 54 -4.32 11.18 5.22
N ILE A 55 -4.28 10.49 6.35
CA ILE A 55 -3.25 9.48 6.64
C ILE A 55 -3.31 8.31 5.65
N SER A 56 -4.48 7.93 5.13
CA SER A 56 -4.63 6.88 4.13
C SER A 56 -4.12 7.35 2.75
N GLY A 57 -4.39 8.60 2.39
CA GLY A 57 -3.79 9.25 1.23
C GLY A 57 -2.26 9.26 1.29
N SER A 58 -1.71 9.68 2.43
CA SER A 58 -0.26 9.64 2.69
C SER A 58 0.31 8.20 2.65
N TYR A 59 -0.47 7.21 3.09
CA TYR A 59 -0.07 5.80 3.03
C TYR A 59 0.08 5.34 1.58
N TRP A 60 -0.94 5.58 0.73
CA TRP A 60 -0.88 5.26 -0.70
C TRP A 60 0.29 5.95 -1.40
N HIS A 61 0.53 7.22 -1.08
CA HIS A 61 1.66 7.98 -1.62
C HIS A 61 3.01 7.35 -1.23
N GLY A 62 3.14 6.92 0.03
CA GLY A 62 4.33 6.20 0.50
C GLY A 62 4.56 4.88 -0.25
N ILE A 63 3.51 4.09 -0.49
CA ILE A 63 3.62 2.84 -1.27
C ILE A 63 3.98 3.16 -2.73
N MET A 64 3.39 4.20 -3.33
CA MET A 64 3.66 4.64 -4.70
C MET A 64 5.15 4.97 -4.88
N HIS A 65 5.74 5.84 -4.06
CA HIS A 65 7.17 6.16 -4.19
C HIS A 65 8.10 4.97 -3.86
N ARG A 66 7.66 4.04 -2.98
CA ARG A 66 8.39 2.79 -2.74
C ARG A 66 8.45 1.93 -4.02
N ARG A 67 7.48 2.07 -4.94
CA ARG A 67 7.45 1.42 -6.27
C ARG A 67 8.23 2.17 -7.35
N GLU A 68 8.49 3.47 -7.18
CA GLU A 68 9.36 4.31 -8.04
C GLU A 68 10.86 4.28 -7.65
N PRO A 69 11.29 3.27 -6.89
CA PRO A 69 12.48 3.32 -6.03
C PRO A 69 12.87 4.67 -5.39
N ASP A 70 11.94 5.60 -5.13
CA ASP A 70 12.22 6.85 -4.41
C ASP A 70 12.05 6.65 -2.90
N TYR A 71 13.00 5.93 -2.30
CA TYR A 71 12.92 5.49 -0.91
C TYR A 71 12.92 6.64 0.11
N GLY A 72 13.59 7.75 -0.19
CA GLY A 72 13.63 8.92 0.67
C GLY A 72 12.26 9.59 0.77
N ASN A 73 11.59 9.74 -0.37
CA ASN A 73 10.27 10.32 -0.47
C ASN A 73 9.18 9.37 0.05
N ALA A 74 9.30 8.07 -0.21
CA ALA A 74 8.44 7.05 0.41
C ALA A 74 8.42 7.19 1.94
N LYS A 75 9.60 7.27 2.57
CA LYS A 75 9.71 7.47 4.03
C LYS A 75 9.15 8.82 4.49
N TYR A 76 9.25 9.87 3.67
CA TYR A 76 8.62 11.16 3.98
C TYR A 76 7.11 11.03 4.10
N TRP A 77 6.46 10.36 3.15
CA TRP A 77 5.02 10.15 3.19
C TRP A 77 4.59 9.20 4.31
N PHE A 78 5.34 8.12 4.57
CA PHE A 78 5.05 7.25 5.71
C PHE A 78 5.17 7.97 7.06
N ARG A 79 6.04 8.99 7.20
CA ARG A 79 6.10 9.81 8.43
C ARG A 79 4.81 10.61 8.63
N ARG A 80 4.11 11.00 7.57
CA ARG A 80 2.83 11.70 7.63
C ARG A 80 1.65 10.79 8.00
N VAL A 81 1.80 9.48 7.83
CA VAL A 81 0.78 8.49 8.21
C VAL A 81 0.64 8.40 9.74
N GLY A 82 1.75 8.40 10.47
CA GLY A 82 1.73 8.11 11.91
C GLY A 82 1.26 6.69 12.16
N ARG A 83 0.11 6.53 12.82
CA ARG A 83 -0.48 5.22 13.15
C ARG A 83 -1.77 5.01 12.35
N HIS A 84 -1.72 4.12 11.37
CA HIS A 84 -2.88 3.76 10.56
C HIS A 84 -3.59 2.52 11.13
N PRO A 85 -4.94 2.43 11.10
CA PRO A 85 -5.68 1.29 11.67
C PRO A 85 -5.22 -0.09 11.18
N ILE A 86 -4.88 -0.23 9.89
CA ILE A 86 -4.44 -1.51 9.30
C ILE A 86 -3.12 -2.06 9.87
N MET A 87 -2.31 -1.23 10.55
CA MET A 87 -0.95 -1.59 10.91
C MET A 87 -0.87 -2.77 11.88
N LEU A 88 -1.88 -2.95 12.73
CA LEU A 88 -1.94 -4.09 13.65
C LEU A 88 -2.16 -5.40 12.89
N ASP A 89 -3.19 -5.44 12.04
CA ASP A 89 -3.53 -6.62 11.23
C ASP A 89 -2.42 -6.94 10.23
N LEU A 90 -1.80 -5.91 9.65
CA LEU A 90 -0.66 -6.06 8.76
C LEU A 90 0.57 -6.62 9.47
N ALA A 91 0.85 -6.22 10.71
CA ALA A 91 1.95 -6.79 11.48
C ALA A 91 1.74 -8.28 11.74
N ALA A 92 0.51 -8.67 12.11
CA ALA A 92 0.15 -10.07 12.32
C ALA A 92 0.27 -10.89 11.03
N GLU A 93 -0.30 -10.42 9.92
CA GLU A 93 -0.23 -11.12 8.63
C GLU A 93 1.20 -11.18 8.07
N ALA A 94 2.01 -10.13 8.28
CA ALA A 94 3.42 -10.15 7.91
C ALA A 94 4.21 -11.22 8.68
N ALA A 95 3.93 -11.42 9.96
CA ALA A 95 4.57 -12.46 10.77
C ALA A 95 4.16 -13.86 10.29
N GLU A 96 2.89 -14.07 9.96
CA GLU A 96 2.41 -15.33 9.38
C GLU A 96 3.08 -15.60 8.02
N ILE A 97 3.19 -14.60 7.14
CA ILE A 97 3.88 -14.70 5.85
C ILE A 97 5.36 -15.07 6.03
N ALA A 98 6.01 -14.48 7.04
CA ALA A 98 7.42 -14.66 7.35
C ALA A 98 7.74 -15.98 8.06
N SER A 99 6.77 -16.59 8.76
CA SER A 99 6.95 -17.82 9.56
C SER A 99 7.54 -19.00 8.77
N GLY A 100 7.29 -19.06 7.46
CA GLY A 100 7.78 -20.11 6.57
C GLY A 100 9.17 -19.89 5.98
N GLY A 101 9.88 -18.81 6.31
CA GLY A 101 11.14 -18.41 5.66
C GLY A 101 12.28 -18.08 6.62
N THR A 102 13.51 -18.10 6.09
CA THR A 102 14.69 -17.58 6.83
C THR A 102 14.77 -16.07 6.68
N LEU A 103 14.71 -15.33 7.79
CA LEU A 103 14.82 -13.87 7.80
C LEU A 103 16.28 -13.44 8.01
N ASP A 104 16.71 -12.44 7.25
CA ASP A 104 17.98 -11.74 7.48
C ASP A 104 17.74 -10.40 8.18
N ALA A 105 18.78 -9.58 8.32
CA ALA A 105 18.67 -8.27 8.96
C ALA A 105 17.67 -7.33 8.27
N ALA A 106 17.52 -7.43 6.94
CA ALA A 106 16.65 -6.54 6.17
C ALA A 106 15.16 -6.92 6.28
N THR A 107 14.85 -8.15 6.69
CA THR A 107 13.46 -8.64 6.77
C THR A 107 13.03 -9.10 8.17
N ARG A 108 13.89 -8.97 9.18
CA ARG A 108 13.59 -9.39 10.56
C ARG A 108 12.36 -8.68 11.15
N PHE A 109 12.12 -7.44 10.75
CA PHE A 109 10.97 -6.66 11.22
C PHE A 109 9.62 -7.35 10.93
N LEU A 110 9.53 -8.17 9.89
CA LEU A 110 8.32 -8.90 9.52
C LEU A 110 7.87 -9.88 10.62
N ALA A 111 8.80 -10.37 11.46
CA ALA A 111 8.48 -11.29 12.55
C ALA A 111 7.92 -10.61 13.81
N SER A 112 7.70 -9.29 13.79
CA SER A 112 7.20 -8.53 14.95
C SER A 112 5.82 -8.98 15.42
N GLY A 113 4.90 -9.26 14.49
CA GLY A 113 3.53 -9.72 14.78
C GLY A 113 2.60 -8.67 15.40
N THR A 114 3.14 -7.56 15.92
CA THR A 114 2.37 -6.56 16.68
C THR A 114 2.73 -5.11 16.38
N ASP A 115 3.93 -4.88 15.85
CA ASP A 115 4.43 -3.54 15.50
C ASP A 115 4.86 -3.53 14.03
N TRP A 116 4.11 -2.80 13.21
CA TRP A 116 4.42 -2.62 11.78
C TRP A 116 5.25 -1.35 11.59
N ASP A 117 6.45 -1.53 11.05
CA ASP A 117 7.33 -0.42 10.66
C ASP A 117 7.34 -0.25 9.12
N PRO A 118 6.64 0.76 8.58
CA PRO A 118 6.64 1.01 7.14
C PRO A 118 8.01 1.47 6.64
N MET A 119 8.87 2.05 7.49
CA MET A 119 10.23 2.44 7.12
C MET A 119 11.11 1.22 6.92
N ALA A 120 10.98 0.23 7.80
CA ALA A 120 11.66 -1.06 7.65
C ALA A 120 11.20 -1.79 6.38
N MET A 121 9.92 -1.68 6.01
CA MET A 121 9.42 -2.20 4.73
C MET A 121 10.06 -1.49 3.53
N VAL A 122 10.22 -0.16 3.57
CA VAL A 122 10.97 0.58 2.55
C VAL A 122 12.41 0.10 2.47
N ASP A 123 13.09 -0.06 3.61
CA ASP A 123 14.47 -0.53 3.68
C ASP A 123 14.64 -1.97 3.17
N GLY A 124 13.67 -2.85 3.43
CA GLY A 124 13.61 -4.20 2.88
C GLY A 124 13.50 -4.19 1.34
N CYS A 125 12.60 -3.37 0.79
CA CYS A 125 12.49 -3.21 -0.67
C CYS A 125 13.76 -2.64 -1.30
N GLU A 126 14.40 -1.65 -0.66
CA GLU A 126 15.68 -1.10 -1.10
C GLU A 126 16.80 -2.14 -1.05
N ALA A 127 16.84 -2.97 0.01
CA ALA A 127 17.80 -4.06 0.14
C ALA A 127 17.65 -5.07 -1.00
N VAL A 128 16.42 -5.42 -1.41
CA VAL A 128 16.18 -6.27 -2.59
C VAL A 128 16.72 -5.61 -3.85
N ALA A 129 16.38 -4.35 -4.10
CA ALA A 129 16.82 -3.62 -5.30
C ALA A 129 18.35 -3.50 -5.40
N ARG A 130 19.03 -3.46 -4.26
CA ARG A 130 20.51 -3.41 -4.16
C ARG A 130 21.18 -4.79 -4.03
N GLY A 131 20.43 -5.88 -4.11
CA GLY A 131 20.97 -7.24 -4.00
C GLY A 131 21.52 -7.60 -2.61
N ARG A 132 21.08 -6.91 -1.56
CA ARG A 132 21.54 -7.11 -0.16
C ARG A 132 20.73 -8.17 0.59
N THR A 133 19.59 -8.58 0.06
CA THR A 133 18.76 -9.68 0.59
C THR A 133 18.20 -10.52 -0.55
N LYS A 134 17.94 -11.80 -0.27
CA LYS A 134 17.25 -12.73 -1.19
C LYS A 134 15.75 -12.87 -0.87
N ASN A 135 15.26 -12.22 0.18
CA ASN A 135 13.88 -12.36 0.68
C ASN A 135 12.85 -11.56 -0.11
N LYS A 136 13.03 -11.47 -1.44
CA LYS A 136 12.14 -10.74 -2.36
C LYS A 136 10.70 -11.26 -2.28
N ASP A 137 10.53 -12.58 -2.26
CA ASP A 137 9.19 -13.19 -2.32
C ASP A 137 8.37 -12.91 -1.07
N ILE A 138 9.01 -12.90 0.11
CA ILE A 138 8.34 -12.56 1.37
C ILE A 138 7.88 -11.10 1.33
N LEU A 139 8.76 -10.17 0.91
CA LEU A 139 8.40 -8.75 0.79
C LEU A 139 7.30 -8.51 -0.26
N ILE A 140 7.27 -9.24 -1.37
CA ILE A 140 6.17 -9.15 -2.36
C ILE A 140 4.85 -9.59 -1.73
N ARG A 141 4.84 -10.71 -1.01
CA ARG A 141 3.63 -11.22 -0.33
C ARG A 141 3.15 -10.24 0.73
N THR A 142 4.06 -9.69 1.53
CA THR A 142 3.72 -8.66 2.54
C THR A 142 3.19 -7.38 1.88
N ALA A 143 3.80 -6.92 0.77
CA ALA A 143 3.31 -5.75 0.04
C ALA A 143 1.90 -5.97 -0.55
N ALA A 144 1.58 -7.20 -0.97
CA ALA A 144 0.24 -7.55 -1.45
C ALA A 144 -0.79 -7.53 -0.29
N ALA A 145 -0.42 -8.03 0.89
CA ALA A 145 -1.25 -7.94 2.09
C ALA A 145 -1.48 -6.48 2.51
N GLU A 146 -0.43 -5.65 2.51
CA GLU A 146 -0.49 -4.22 2.80
C GLU A 146 -1.44 -3.48 1.85
N TRP A 147 -1.32 -3.74 0.53
CA TRP A 147 -2.22 -3.17 -0.46
C TRP A 147 -3.68 -3.57 -0.20
N ARG A 148 -3.93 -4.87 0.04
CA ARG A 148 -5.28 -5.40 0.26
C ARG A 148 -5.92 -4.79 1.50
N LEU A 149 -5.22 -4.81 2.65
CA LEU A 149 -5.74 -4.28 3.90
C LEU A 149 -6.00 -2.78 3.80
N LEU A 150 -5.11 -2.01 3.15
CA LEU A 150 -5.33 -0.58 2.96
C LEU A 150 -6.52 -0.31 2.03
N PHE A 151 -6.67 -1.09 0.95
CA PHE A 151 -7.80 -0.98 0.03
C PHE A 151 -9.12 -1.32 0.71
N ASP A 152 -9.18 -2.42 1.46
CA ASP A 152 -10.37 -2.85 2.19
C ASP A 152 -10.79 -1.80 3.22
N TYR A 153 -9.84 -1.23 3.96
CA TYR A 153 -10.08 -0.13 4.89
C TYR A 153 -10.65 1.11 4.18
N CYS A 154 -9.99 1.57 3.09
CA CYS A 154 -10.47 2.72 2.33
C CYS A 154 -11.88 2.46 1.76
N LEU A 155 -12.16 1.24 1.28
CA LEU A 155 -13.47 0.90 0.74
C LEU A 155 -14.55 0.92 1.83
N GLN A 156 -14.27 0.37 3.01
CA GLN A 156 -15.18 0.41 4.17
C GLN A 156 -15.50 1.85 4.59
N GLU A 157 -14.46 2.68 4.73
CA GLU A 157 -14.62 4.11 5.06
C GLU A 157 -15.36 4.88 3.96
N ALA A 158 -15.10 4.56 2.68
CA ALA A 158 -15.80 5.15 1.54
C ALA A 158 -17.31 4.86 1.57
N LEU A 159 -17.70 3.68 2.07
CA LEU A 159 -19.09 3.23 2.18
C LEU A 159 -19.74 3.61 3.51
N GLY A 160 -18.94 3.94 4.53
CA GLY A 160 -19.38 4.25 5.89
C GLY A 160 -19.86 3.01 6.65
N THR A 161 -19.15 1.89 6.53
CA THR A 161 -19.48 0.59 7.15
C THR A 161 -18.37 0.06 8.02
#